data_AF-A0A5N6QEN2-F1
#
_entry.id   AF-A0A5N6QEN2-F1
#
_cell.length_a   1.000
_cell.length_b   1.000
_cell.length_c   1.000
_cell.angle_alpha   90.00
_cell.angle_beta   90.00
_cell.angle_gamma   90.00
#
_symmetry.space_group_name_H-M   'P 1'
#
loop_
_entity.id
_entity.type
_entity.pdbx_description
1 polymer ?
#
loop_
_entity_poly.entity_id
_entity_poly.type
_entity_poly.pdbx_seq_one_letter_code
_entity_poly.pdbx_strand_id
1 'polypeptide(L)'
;MQDDLNTSQTSLPHTTQGSINVTATMVDPKFELLKLISQHKYEEAFTAAFRILDVSIVYWLCSQVDLHHILSIYPLPLSQVVLLHLLRHLTYGININMPHTFGWMISVANAIIPTDPLIAMHVQPIFNKVYAVLNQRQYLPTITDDDLSSIRSLIHVIMSKSM
;
A
#
# COMPACT_ATOMS: atom_id res chain seq x y z
N MET A 1 55.43 59.60 -5.32
CA MET A 1 54.36 58.59 -5.39
C MET A 1 53.60 58.83 -6.69
N GLN A 2 53.86 58.12 -7.80
CA GLN A 2 54.56 56.83 -7.98
C GLN A 2 53.98 55.67 -7.16
N ASP A 3 53.75 54.47 -7.69
CA ASP A 3 53.77 53.95 -9.07
C ASP A 3 52.72 52.81 -9.09
N ASP A 4 51.84 52.70 -10.10
CA ASP A 4 51.99 51.96 -11.38
C ASP A 4 51.52 50.48 -11.30
N LEU A 5 51.07 49.94 -12.44
CA LEU A 5 50.87 48.56 -12.88
C LEU A 5 50.25 47.47 -11.94
N ASN A 6 49.13 46.86 -12.40
CA ASN A 6 49.22 45.51 -12.99
C ASN A 6 48.04 45.21 -13.96
N THR A 7 48.23 44.26 -14.87
CA THR A 7 47.36 43.92 -16.02
C THR A 7 47.22 42.40 -16.19
N SER A 8 46.21 41.92 -16.92
CA SER A 8 45.88 40.49 -17.21
C SER A 8 45.13 39.80 -16.06
N GLN A 9 44.35 38.70 -16.23
CA GLN A 9 44.01 37.80 -17.35
C GLN A 9 42.59 37.20 -17.04
N THR A 10 41.79 36.48 -17.84
CA THR A 10 41.94 35.69 -19.10
C THR A 10 40.61 35.71 -19.91
N SER A 11 40.62 35.22 -21.15
CA SER A 11 39.48 35.26 -22.10
C SER A 11 38.61 33.98 -22.17
N LEU A 12 37.46 34.11 -22.84
CA LEU A 12 36.62 33.09 -23.52
C LEU A 12 35.59 32.28 -22.68
N PRO A 13 34.39 31.99 -23.26
CA PRO A 13 33.37 31.11 -22.67
C PRO A 13 33.56 29.65 -23.11
N HIS A 14 33.21 28.69 -22.24
CA HIS A 14 33.19 27.27 -22.58
C HIS A 14 31.81 26.82 -23.10
N THR A 15 31.76 26.36 -24.35
CA THR A 15 30.55 25.89 -25.03
C THR A 15 30.11 24.51 -24.53
N THR A 16 28.79 24.31 -24.43
CA THR A 16 28.15 23.02 -24.11
C THR A 16 28.32 21.98 -25.22
N GLN A 17 28.76 20.76 -24.88
CA GLN A 17 28.44 19.44 -25.48
C GLN A 17 29.44 18.39 -24.94
N GLY A 18 29.07 17.15 -24.59
CA GLY A 18 27.74 16.53 -24.50
C GLY A 18 27.86 15.01 -24.25
N SER A 19 26.77 14.38 -23.79
CA SER A 19 26.64 12.92 -23.53
C SER A 19 27.51 12.35 -22.38
N ILE A 20 27.06 11.37 -21.58
CA ILE A 20 25.82 10.58 -21.59
C ILE A 20 25.15 10.65 -20.22
N ASN A 21 24.06 11.44 -20.11
CA ASN A 21 23.11 11.24 -19.02
C ASN A 21 22.32 9.98 -19.32
N VAL A 22 22.58 8.89 -18.59
CA VAL A 22 21.75 7.68 -18.65
C VAL A 22 20.45 7.96 -17.90
N THR A 23 19.56 8.74 -18.51
CA THR A 23 18.19 8.92 -18.03
C THR A 23 17.42 7.62 -18.28
N ALA A 24 17.72 6.61 -17.47
CA ALA A 24 16.76 5.56 -17.18
C ALA A 24 15.48 6.28 -16.74
N THR A 25 14.42 6.16 -17.53
CA THR A 25 13.11 6.71 -17.16
C THR A 25 12.64 5.94 -15.94
N MET A 26 12.90 6.51 -14.77
CA MET A 26 12.32 6.10 -13.49
C MET A 26 10.83 6.42 -13.57
N VAL A 27 10.08 5.56 -14.26
CA VAL A 27 8.63 5.61 -14.32
C VAL A 27 8.14 5.48 -12.89
N ASP A 28 7.47 6.51 -12.38
CA ASP A 28 6.92 6.50 -11.03
C ASP A 28 6.04 5.23 -10.89
N PRO A 29 6.28 4.34 -9.91
CA PRO A 29 5.44 3.17 -9.72
C PRO A 29 3.95 3.52 -9.59
N LYS A 30 3.61 4.72 -9.10
CA LYS A 30 2.24 5.23 -9.05
C LYS A 30 1.62 5.40 -10.43
N PHE A 31 2.39 5.82 -11.44
CA PHE A 31 1.87 6.03 -12.79
C PHE A 31 1.43 4.71 -13.44
N GLU A 32 2.25 3.67 -13.35
CA GLU A 32 1.89 2.34 -13.86
C GLU A 32 0.73 1.72 -13.05
N LEU A 33 0.66 1.96 -11.74
CA LEU A 33 -0.49 1.55 -10.92
C LEU A 33 -1.79 2.26 -11.35
N LEU A 34 -1.78 3.58 -11.58
CA LEU A 34 -2.95 4.32 -12.09
C LEU A 34 -3.40 3.80 -13.47
N LYS A 35 -2.44 3.45 -14.34
CA LYS A 35 -2.66 2.88 -15.67
C LYS A 35 -3.25 1.46 -15.63
N LEU A 36 -2.93 0.66 -14.60
CA LEU A 36 -3.58 -0.63 -14.36
C LEU A 36 -5.01 -0.44 -13.81
N ILE A 37 -5.23 0.52 -12.90
CA ILE A 37 -6.56 0.87 -12.38
C ILE A 37 -7.50 1.33 -13.49
N SER A 38 -7.06 2.21 -14.39
CA SER A 38 -7.88 2.71 -15.51
C SER A 38 -8.16 1.66 -16.59
N GLN A 39 -7.44 0.54 -16.57
CA GLN A 39 -7.71 -0.65 -17.38
C GLN A 39 -8.50 -1.73 -16.60
N HIS A 40 -9.01 -1.41 -15.40
CA HIS A 40 -9.70 -2.33 -14.47
C HIS A 40 -8.87 -3.57 -14.06
N LYS A 41 -7.55 -3.53 -14.22
CA LYS A 41 -6.59 -4.61 -13.89
C LYS A 41 -6.22 -4.59 -12.40
N TYR A 42 -7.23 -4.71 -11.53
CA TYR A 42 -7.08 -4.53 -10.09
C TYR A 42 -6.11 -5.54 -9.45
N GLU A 43 -6.21 -6.84 -9.80
CA GLU A 43 -5.26 -7.85 -9.33
C GLU A 43 -3.81 -7.55 -9.75
N GLU A 44 -3.58 -7.11 -10.98
CA GLU A 44 -2.24 -6.73 -11.45
C GLU A 44 -1.70 -5.52 -10.68
N ALA A 45 -2.55 -4.52 -10.41
CA ALA A 45 -2.19 -3.33 -9.62
C ALA A 45 -1.81 -3.70 -8.17
N PHE A 46 -2.63 -4.46 -7.46
CA PHE A 46 -2.29 -4.91 -6.10
C PHE A 46 -1.05 -5.81 -6.08
N THR A 47 -0.90 -6.71 -7.04
CA THR A 47 0.28 -7.57 -7.17
C THR A 47 1.56 -6.76 -7.44
N ALA A 48 1.48 -5.72 -8.27
CA ALA A 48 2.59 -4.79 -8.50
C ALA A 48 2.93 -3.98 -7.23
N ALA A 49 1.92 -3.48 -6.50
CA ALA A 49 2.12 -2.77 -5.24
C ALA A 49 2.80 -3.65 -4.16
N PHE A 50 2.41 -4.91 -4.01
CA PHE A 50 3.06 -5.84 -3.07
C PHE A 50 4.53 -6.11 -3.42
N ARG A 51 4.92 -6.11 -4.70
CA ARG A 51 6.32 -6.31 -5.14
C ARG A 51 7.25 -5.15 -4.77
N ILE A 52 6.70 -3.96 -4.53
CA ILE A 52 7.47 -2.76 -4.14
C ILE A 52 7.84 -2.80 -2.64
N LEU A 53 7.20 -3.68 -1.85
CA LEU A 53 7.45 -3.93 -0.41
C LEU A 53 7.22 -2.72 0.52
N ASP A 54 6.79 -1.58 0.00
CA ASP A 54 6.39 -0.41 0.78
C ASP A 54 4.90 -0.53 1.19
N VAL A 55 4.61 -0.45 2.49
CA VAL A 55 3.22 -0.41 2.98
C VAL A 55 2.51 0.86 2.48
N SER A 56 3.25 1.96 2.30
CA SER A 56 2.71 3.26 1.87
C SER A 56 2.16 3.22 0.44
N ILE A 57 2.78 2.47 -0.49
CA ILE A 57 2.24 2.34 -1.86
C ILE A 57 0.95 1.51 -1.89
N VAL A 58 0.81 0.48 -1.05
CA VAL A 58 -0.44 -0.30 -0.93
C VAL A 58 -1.56 0.57 -0.33
N TYR A 59 -1.25 1.38 0.67
CA TYR A 59 -2.20 2.32 1.27
C TYR A 59 -2.62 3.44 0.33
N TRP A 60 -1.68 4.01 -0.42
CA TRP A 60 -1.97 4.97 -1.48
C TRP A 60 -2.83 4.33 -2.58
N LEU A 61 -2.54 3.09 -2.99
CA LEU A 61 -3.35 2.36 -3.97
C LEU A 61 -4.80 2.19 -3.48
N CYS A 62 -4.99 1.82 -2.20
CA CYS A 62 -6.32 1.72 -1.59
C CYS A 62 -7.09 3.06 -1.54
N SER A 63 -6.41 4.22 -1.56
CA SER A 63 -7.07 5.52 -1.67
C SER A 63 -7.27 6.02 -3.11
N GLN A 64 -6.70 5.33 -4.11
CA GLN A 64 -6.99 5.59 -5.54
C GLN A 64 -8.19 4.80 -6.07
N VAL A 65 -8.73 3.85 -5.29
CA VAL A 65 -9.84 2.99 -5.70
C VAL A 65 -10.96 2.95 -4.67
N ASP A 66 -12.20 2.77 -5.13
CA ASP A 66 -13.28 2.31 -4.25
C ASP A 66 -13.12 0.80 -4.02
N LEU A 67 -12.49 0.45 -2.90
CA LEU A 67 -12.29 -0.94 -2.49
C LEU A 67 -13.62 -1.65 -2.15
N HIS A 68 -14.64 -0.94 -1.68
CA HIS A 68 -15.97 -1.54 -1.46
C HIS A 68 -16.62 -1.92 -2.79
N HIS A 69 -16.55 -1.03 -3.79
CA HIS A 69 -17.04 -1.32 -5.13
C HIS A 69 -16.28 -2.51 -5.75
N ILE A 70 -14.95 -2.51 -5.73
CA ILE A 70 -14.13 -3.62 -6.27
C ILE A 70 -14.52 -4.97 -5.66
N LEU A 71 -14.77 -5.02 -4.35
CA LEU A 71 -15.17 -6.24 -3.65
C LEU A 71 -16.64 -6.65 -3.89
N SER A 72 -17.43 -5.81 -4.56
CA SER A 72 -18.82 -6.09 -4.97
C SER A 72 -18.96 -6.55 -6.43
N ILE A 73 -17.92 -6.43 -7.25
CA ILE A 73 -17.93 -6.84 -8.66
C ILE A 73 -17.98 -8.38 -8.75
N TYR A 74 -18.76 -8.91 -9.69
CA TYR A 74 -18.84 -10.34 -10.00
C TYR A 74 -18.51 -10.61 -11.48
N PRO A 75 -17.58 -11.54 -11.81
CA PRO A 75 -16.72 -12.28 -10.89
C PRO A 75 -15.74 -11.36 -10.14
N LEU A 76 -15.36 -11.75 -8.92
CA LEU A 76 -14.52 -10.95 -8.04
C LEU A 76 -13.14 -10.69 -8.68
N PRO A 77 -12.74 -9.43 -8.96
CA PRO A 77 -11.52 -9.12 -9.72
C PRO A 77 -10.22 -9.18 -8.89
N LEU A 78 -10.25 -9.81 -7.72
CA LEU A 78 -9.12 -10.05 -6.82
C LEU A 78 -9.16 -11.51 -6.35
N SER A 79 -8.07 -12.26 -6.56
CA SER A 79 -7.93 -13.61 -6.05
C SER A 79 -7.82 -13.66 -4.52
N GLN A 80 -8.12 -14.81 -3.93
CA GLN A 80 -8.02 -15.05 -2.48
C GLN A 80 -6.60 -14.80 -1.94
N VAL A 81 -5.56 -15.05 -2.74
CA VAL A 81 -4.16 -14.75 -2.41
C VAL A 81 -3.93 -13.24 -2.32
N VAL A 82 -4.48 -12.45 -3.25
CA VAL A 82 -4.39 -10.99 -3.23
C VAL A 82 -5.16 -10.39 -2.06
N LEU A 83 -6.37 -10.87 -1.76
CA LEU A 83 -7.14 -10.45 -0.57
C LEU A 83 -6.38 -10.71 0.73
N LEU A 84 -5.81 -11.91 0.88
CA LEU A 84 -5.08 -12.30 2.08
C LEU A 84 -3.77 -11.51 2.26
N HIS A 85 -3.08 -11.20 1.16
CA HIS A 85 -1.95 -10.27 1.18
C HIS A 85 -2.39 -8.83 1.48
N LEU A 86 -3.52 -8.37 0.98
CA LEU A 86 -4.05 -7.04 1.27
C LEU A 86 -4.41 -6.88 2.76
N LEU A 87 -5.10 -7.86 3.36
CA LEU A 87 -5.39 -7.87 4.79
C LEU A 87 -4.10 -7.82 5.63
N ARG A 88 -3.06 -8.55 5.24
CA ARG A 88 -1.75 -8.51 5.90
C ARG A 88 -1.12 -7.10 5.78
N HIS A 89 -1.15 -6.47 4.61
CA HIS A 89 -0.61 -5.11 4.41
C HIS A 89 -1.35 -4.04 5.22
N LEU A 90 -2.69 -4.10 5.26
CA LEU A 90 -3.51 -3.23 6.10
C LEU A 90 -3.24 -3.42 7.61
N THR A 91 -2.90 -4.64 8.03
CA THR A 91 -2.50 -4.93 9.42
C THR A 91 -1.21 -4.20 9.83
N TYR A 92 -0.33 -3.83 8.89
CA TYR A 92 0.83 -2.99 9.22
C TYR A 92 0.46 -1.52 9.37
N GLY A 93 -0.37 -0.97 8.48
CA GLY A 93 -0.76 0.45 8.53
C GLY A 93 -1.74 0.81 9.64
N ILE A 94 -2.35 -0.18 10.31
CA ILE A 94 -2.92 -0.04 11.66
C ILE A 94 -1.93 0.71 12.59
N ASN A 95 -0.64 0.35 12.57
CA ASN A 95 0.35 0.85 13.52
C ASN A 95 0.85 2.28 13.19
N ILE A 96 0.48 2.81 12.02
CA ILE A 96 0.84 4.17 11.57
C ILE A 96 -0.40 5.07 11.44
N ASN A 97 -1.52 4.67 12.04
CA ASN A 97 -2.78 5.42 12.11
C ASN A 97 -3.34 5.90 10.75
N MET A 98 -3.21 5.09 9.69
CA MET A 98 -3.80 5.42 8.38
C MET A 98 -5.34 5.46 8.45
N PRO A 99 -5.99 6.48 7.86
CA PRO A 99 -7.46 6.61 7.85
C PRO A 99 -8.13 5.49 7.04
N HIS A 100 -9.40 5.22 7.32
CA HIS A 100 -10.25 4.19 6.67
C HIS A 100 -9.78 2.73 6.80
N THR A 101 -8.59 2.47 7.36
CA THR A 101 -7.97 1.13 7.53
C THR A 101 -8.97 0.05 7.96
N PHE A 102 -9.75 0.29 9.01
CA PHE A 102 -10.65 -0.75 9.54
C PHE A 102 -11.80 -1.10 8.59
N GLY A 103 -12.41 -0.13 7.89
CA GLY A 103 -13.48 -0.39 6.92
C GLY A 103 -12.99 -1.22 5.73
N TRP A 104 -11.78 -0.90 5.25
CA TRP A 104 -11.09 -1.72 4.24
C TRP A 104 -10.79 -3.13 4.75
N MET A 105 -10.27 -3.28 5.97
CA MET A 105 -9.97 -4.60 6.55
C MET A 105 -11.22 -5.45 6.78
N ILE A 106 -12.32 -4.89 7.25
CA ILE A 106 -13.61 -5.60 7.42
C ILE A 106 -14.09 -6.11 6.06
N SER A 107 -14.04 -5.28 5.03
CA SER A 107 -14.48 -5.63 3.67
C SER A 107 -13.63 -6.72 3.05
N VAL A 108 -12.30 -6.60 3.14
CA VAL A 108 -11.36 -7.63 2.66
C VAL A 108 -11.50 -8.93 3.45
N ALA A 109 -11.64 -8.88 4.78
CA ALA A 109 -11.85 -10.07 5.60
C ALA A 109 -13.18 -10.78 5.27
N ASN A 110 -14.24 -10.03 4.99
CA ASN A 110 -15.53 -10.59 4.53
C ASN A 110 -15.39 -11.33 3.19
N ALA A 111 -14.62 -10.80 2.24
CA ALA A 111 -14.36 -11.41 0.93
C ALA A 111 -13.41 -12.62 0.97
N ILE A 112 -12.65 -12.82 2.06
CA ILE A 112 -11.77 -13.99 2.20
C ILE A 112 -12.59 -15.27 2.45
N ILE A 113 -12.25 -16.33 1.72
CA ILE A 113 -12.81 -17.69 1.81
C ILE A 113 -11.73 -18.60 2.40
N PRO A 114 -11.74 -18.89 3.71
CA PRO A 114 -10.64 -19.62 4.39
C PRO A 114 -10.41 -21.04 3.89
N THR A 115 -11.45 -21.65 3.31
CA THR A 115 -11.44 -23.00 2.74
C THR A 115 -10.92 -23.06 1.29
N ASP A 116 -10.56 -21.92 0.69
CA ASP A 116 -9.94 -21.89 -0.64
C ASP A 116 -8.54 -22.57 -0.59
N PRO A 117 -8.27 -23.56 -1.46
CA PRO A 117 -7.06 -24.37 -1.39
C PRO A 117 -5.77 -23.58 -1.67
N LEU A 118 -5.84 -22.41 -2.31
CA LEU A 118 -4.68 -21.54 -2.55
C LEU A 118 -4.22 -20.82 -1.28
N ILE A 119 -5.09 -20.68 -0.28
CA ILE A 119 -4.80 -19.93 0.95
C ILE A 119 -5.02 -20.71 2.26
N ALA A 120 -5.64 -21.88 2.25
CA ALA A 120 -5.96 -22.65 3.46
C ALA A 120 -4.75 -22.88 4.41
N MET A 121 -3.55 -23.11 3.85
CA MET A 121 -2.31 -23.29 4.64
C MET A 121 -1.69 -21.97 5.17
N HIS A 122 -2.23 -20.81 4.78
CA HIS A 122 -1.68 -19.48 5.09
C HIS A 122 -2.68 -18.56 5.81
N VAL A 123 -3.99 -18.81 5.69
CA VAL A 123 -5.03 -17.96 6.27
C VAL A 123 -4.95 -17.92 7.80
N GLN A 124 -4.88 -19.07 8.47
CA GLN A 124 -4.89 -19.16 9.94
C GLN A 124 -3.72 -18.44 10.65
N PRO A 125 -2.43 -18.62 10.26
CA PRO A 125 -1.34 -17.86 10.90
C PRO A 125 -1.42 -16.35 10.65
N ILE A 126 -2.01 -15.92 9.53
CA ILE A 126 -2.24 -14.49 9.27
C ILE A 126 -3.38 -13.99 10.15
N PHE A 127 -4.53 -14.67 10.18
CA PHE A 127 -5.69 -14.30 11.00
C PHE A 127 -5.33 -14.22 12.49
N ASN A 128 -4.55 -15.18 13.01
CA ASN A 128 -3.99 -15.13 14.37
C ASN A 128 -3.12 -13.88 14.60
N LYS A 129 -2.32 -13.47 13.62
CA LYS A 129 -1.49 -12.25 13.71
C LYS A 129 -2.32 -10.97 13.63
N VAL A 130 -3.36 -10.92 12.80
CA VAL A 130 -4.30 -9.78 12.74
C VAL A 130 -5.05 -9.67 14.07
N TYR A 131 -5.61 -10.77 14.59
CA TYR A 131 -6.27 -10.81 15.89
C TYR A 131 -5.36 -10.31 17.02
N ALA A 132 -4.10 -10.75 17.07
CA ALA A 132 -3.15 -10.29 18.08
C ALA A 132 -2.91 -8.76 18.04
N VAL A 133 -2.79 -8.17 16.84
CA VAL A 133 -2.61 -6.71 16.67
C VAL A 133 -3.88 -5.95 17.07
N LEU A 134 -5.06 -6.44 16.68
CA LEU A 134 -6.34 -5.85 17.04
C LEU A 134 -6.61 -5.90 18.55
N ASN A 135 -6.34 -7.06 19.17
CA ASN A 135 -6.47 -7.26 20.60
C ASN A 135 -5.48 -6.40 21.42
N GLN A 136 -4.30 -6.07 20.88
CA GLN A 136 -3.40 -5.09 21.50
C GLN A 136 -3.94 -3.65 21.34
N ARG A 137 -4.45 -3.29 20.16
CA ARG A 137 -4.87 -1.91 19.86
C ARG A 137 -6.11 -1.45 20.63
N GLN A 138 -7.05 -2.34 20.96
CA GLN A 138 -8.25 -1.98 21.73
C GLN A 138 -7.97 -1.49 23.17
N TYR A 139 -6.75 -1.65 23.68
CA TYR A 139 -6.32 -1.17 25.00
C TYR A 139 -5.42 0.08 24.95
N LEU A 140 -5.18 0.67 23.77
CA LEU A 140 -4.39 1.89 23.65
C LEU A 140 -5.26 3.13 23.98
N PRO A 141 -4.76 4.10 24.77
CA PRO A 141 -5.52 5.29 25.19
C PRO A 141 -5.73 6.33 24.05
N THR A 142 -5.32 6.01 22.83
CA THR A 142 -5.42 6.84 21.62
C THR A 142 -6.49 6.35 20.63
N ILE A 143 -7.31 5.37 21.03
CA ILE A 143 -8.40 4.83 20.21
C ILE A 143 -9.69 5.63 20.39
N THR A 144 -10.48 5.80 19.32
CA THR A 144 -11.84 6.35 19.40
C THR A 144 -12.90 5.27 19.64
N ASP A 145 -14.10 5.63 20.07
CA ASP A 145 -15.20 4.67 20.22
C ASP A 145 -15.60 4.04 18.86
N ASP A 146 -15.53 4.81 17.78
CA ASP A 146 -15.78 4.33 16.40
C ASP A 146 -14.72 3.32 15.95
N ASP A 147 -13.43 3.60 16.21
CA ASP A 147 -12.34 2.64 15.99
C ASP A 147 -12.54 1.37 16.83
N LEU A 148 -12.96 1.50 18.10
CA LEU A 148 -13.20 0.37 18.99
C LEU A 148 -14.37 -0.51 18.51
N SER A 149 -15.45 0.09 18.00
CA SER A 149 -16.56 -0.63 17.36
C SER A 149 -16.10 -1.37 16.10
N SER A 150 -15.21 -0.75 15.32
CA SER A 150 -14.64 -1.30 14.09
C SER A 150 -13.67 -2.46 14.38
N ILE A 151 -12.83 -2.34 15.40
CA ILE A 151 -11.95 -3.42 15.89
C ILE A 151 -12.77 -4.63 16.33
N ARG A 152 -13.80 -4.43 17.16
CA ARG A 152 -14.67 -5.52 17.64
C ARG A 152 -15.36 -6.24 16.49
N SER A 153 -15.87 -5.49 15.51
CA SER A 153 -16.48 -6.04 14.30
C SER A 153 -15.48 -6.87 13.47
N LEU A 154 -14.27 -6.38 13.28
CA LEU A 154 -13.20 -7.07 12.55
C LEU A 154 -12.71 -8.33 13.28
N ILE A 155 -12.57 -8.29 14.61
CA ILE A 155 -12.28 -9.46 15.44
C ILE A 155 -13.37 -10.53 15.24
N HIS A 156 -14.65 -10.14 15.27
CA HIS A 156 -15.75 -11.08 15.07
C HIS A 156 -15.71 -11.75 13.69
N VAL A 157 -15.49 -10.98 12.61
CA VAL A 157 -15.36 -11.52 11.23
C VAL A 157 -14.18 -12.48 11.11
N ILE A 158 -13.05 -12.19 11.75
CA ILE A 158 -11.86 -13.08 11.75
C ILE A 158 -12.17 -14.37 12.52
N MET A 159 -12.75 -14.27 13.73
CA MET A 159 -13.09 -15.43 14.56
C MET A 159 -14.11 -16.34 13.86
N SER A 160 -15.17 -15.79 13.25
CA SER A 160 -16.19 -16.56 12.52
C SER A 160 -15.70 -17.22 11.24
N LYS A 161 -14.45 -16.95 10.83
CA LYS A 161 -13.75 -17.52 9.66
C LYS A 161 -12.50 -18.33 10.06
N SER A 162 -12.24 -18.49 11.36
CA SER A 162 -11.15 -19.30 11.94
C SER A 162 -11.67 -20.51 12.74
N MET A 163 -13.00 -20.70 12.78
CA MET A 163 -13.73 -21.80 13.43
C MET A 163 -14.43 -22.68 12.41
#